data_AF-A0A3D4AMD9-F1
#
_entry.id   AF-A0A3D4AMD9-F1
#
_cell.length_a   1.000
_cell.length_b   1.000
_cell.length_c   1.000
_cell.angle_alpha   90.00
_cell.angle_beta   90.00
_cell.angle_gamma   90.00
#
_symmetry.space_group_name_H-M   'P 1'
#
loop_
_entity.id
_entity.type
_entity.pdbx_description
1 polymer ?
#
loop_
_entity_poly.entity_id
_entity_poly.type
_entity_poly.pdbx_seq_one_letter_code
_entity_poly.pdbx_strand_id
1 'polypeptide(L)'
;AKKTLNPILGVVGGISIIGTTGVLRPMSEEAFKDSLVPQISVALASGFKTQIFVPGKIGDRIATSWGLPSAAMVQTSNFIGHMLETAADKGLERVLLFGHIGKIAKVAAGVFHTHNRMGDGRMETMAAYSAAAGMPPEGVQEILAAVTTEEALPVIERYHLESVYSTIAARASLRARRYVFEKMQIGTVMVTLQGKLLGMDDTARRIGEDFGWNIK
;
A
#
# COMPACT_ATOMS: atom_id res chain seq x y z
N ALA A 1 -3.62 10.63 -26.25
CA ALA A 1 -4.02 11.09 -24.90
C ALA A 1 -4.36 9.93 -23.95
N LYS A 2 -3.43 8.99 -23.72
CA LYS A 2 -3.55 7.93 -22.70
C LYS A 2 -2.10 7.54 -22.31
N LYS A 3 -1.75 7.57 -21.03
CA LYS A 3 -0.42 7.29 -20.41
C LYS A 3 0.47 8.49 -20.04
N THR A 4 -0.09 9.58 -19.52
CA THR A 4 0.68 10.52 -18.67
C THR A 4 -0.10 10.80 -17.39
N LEU A 5 0.62 11.10 -16.30
CA LEU A 5 0.06 11.57 -15.01
C LEU A 5 -0.53 13.00 -15.11
N ASN A 6 -0.40 13.65 -16.28
CA ASN A 6 -0.82 15.04 -16.51
C ASN A 6 -2.29 15.35 -16.18
N PRO A 7 -3.29 14.48 -16.45
CA PRO A 7 -4.69 14.82 -16.19
C PRO A 7 -4.98 14.98 -14.69
N ILE A 8 -4.26 14.26 -13.84
CA ILE A 8 -4.45 14.30 -12.38
C ILE A 8 -3.88 15.60 -11.80
N LEU A 9 -2.90 16.21 -12.47
CA LEU A 9 -2.17 17.39 -11.97
C LEU A 9 -2.84 18.73 -12.27
N GLY A 10 -4.00 18.77 -12.92
CA GLY A 10 -4.78 20.01 -13.09
C GLY A 10 -4.05 21.13 -13.85
N VAL A 11 -3.03 20.81 -14.65
CA VAL A 11 -2.27 21.83 -15.40
C VAL A 11 -3.09 22.27 -16.62
N VAL A 12 -3.97 23.24 -16.41
CA VAL A 12 -4.59 24.05 -17.45
C VAL A 12 -3.94 25.43 -17.40
N GLY A 13 -3.03 25.72 -18.33
CA GLY A 13 -2.54 27.08 -18.59
C GLY A 13 -1.24 27.54 -17.91
N GLY A 14 -0.49 26.66 -17.22
CA GLY A 14 0.84 27.00 -16.67
C GLY A 14 1.96 26.63 -17.64
N ILE A 15 2.89 27.56 -17.90
CA ILE A 15 3.99 27.45 -18.86
C ILE A 15 4.70 26.09 -18.75
N SER A 16 4.55 25.30 -19.81
CA SER A 16 5.14 23.99 -19.97
C SER A 16 6.58 24.10 -20.46
N ILE A 17 7.55 23.89 -19.57
CA ILE A 17 8.92 23.55 -19.98
C ILE A 17 8.92 22.06 -20.35
N ILE A 18 8.22 21.76 -21.44
CA ILE A 18 7.98 20.41 -21.94
C ILE A 18 8.98 20.14 -23.07
N GLY A 19 9.88 19.18 -22.86
CA GLY A 19 10.55 18.52 -23.98
C GLY A 19 9.52 17.87 -24.91
N THR A 20 9.83 17.79 -26.20
CA THR A 20 8.96 17.49 -27.37
C THR A 20 7.96 16.34 -27.27
N THR A 21 8.01 15.49 -26.24
CA THR A 21 7.13 14.33 -26.07
C THR A 21 6.02 14.52 -25.03
N GLY A 22 6.00 15.60 -24.24
CA GLY A 22 4.93 15.82 -23.25
C GLY A 22 4.94 14.84 -22.06
N VAL A 23 6.00 14.02 -21.93
CA VAL A 23 6.16 13.04 -20.86
C VAL A 23 7.26 13.50 -19.91
N LEU A 24 6.88 13.98 -18.73
CA LEU A 24 7.81 14.19 -17.62
C LEU A 24 8.29 12.82 -17.12
N ARG A 25 9.57 12.51 -17.39
CA ARG A 25 10.28 11.45 -16.68
C ARG A 25 11.16 12.11 -15.63
N PRO A 26 10.92 11.86 -14.33
CA PRO A 26 11.76 12.42 -13.29
C PRO A 26 13.21 11.93 -13.47
N MET A 27 14.14 12.89 -13.42
CA MET A 27 15.58 12.64 -13.66
C MET A 27 16.27 12.02 -12.42
N SER A 28 15.60 12.01 -11.25
CA SER A 28 16.09 11.46 -9.99
C SER A 28 14.99 10.76 -9.19
N GLU A 29 15.39 9.98 -8.18
CA GLU A 29 14.47 9.34 -7.25
C GLU A 29 13.68 10.36 -6.43
N GLU A 30 14.33 11.44 -5.95
CA GLU A 30 13.65 12.57 -5.30
C GLU A 30 12.61 13.21 -6.22
N ALA A 31 12.96 13.51 -7.47
CA ALA A 31 12.01 14.13 -8.40
C ALA A 31 10.79 13.22 -8.66
N PHE A 32 10.99 11.90 -8.67
CA PHE A 32 9.88 10.96 -8.79
C PHE A 32 9.01 10.93 -7.54
N LYS A 33 9.62 10.87 -6.36
CA LYS A 33 8.94 10.95 -5.07
C LYS A 33 8.09 12.21 -4.97
N ASP A 34 8.65 13.37 -5.31
CA ASP A 34 7.96 14.66 -5.26
C ASP A 34 6.81 14.74 -6.27
N SER A 35 6.95 14.09 -7.44
CA SER A 35 5.89 14.04 -8.44
C SER A 35 4.63 13.28 -7.99
N LEU A 36 4.72 12.45 -6.94
CA LEU A 36 3.58 11.69 -6.41
C LEU A 36 2.72 12.51 -5.46
N VAL A 37 3.32 13.46 -4.73
CA VAL A 37 2.67 14.28 -3.68
C VAL A 37 1.40 15.00 -4.15
N PRO A 38 1.34 15.62 -5.35
CA PRO A 38 0.15 16.36 -5.77
C PRO A 38 -1.15 15.54 -5.80
N GLN A 39 -1.07 14.21 -5.98
CA GLN A 39 -2.24 13.32 -5.96
C GLN A 39 -3.06 13.47 -4.66
N ILE A 40 -2.37 13.63 -3.51
CA ILE A 40 -3.03 13.81 -2.21
C ILE A 40 -3.86 15.09 -2.19
N SER A 41 -3.29 16.19 -2.68
CA SER A 41 -3.96 17.50 -2.71
C SER A 41 -5.16 17.49 -3.65
N VAL A 42 -5.07 16.79 -4.78
CA VAL A 42 -6.15 16.66 -5.77
C VAL A 42 -7.32 15.86 -5.19
N ALA A 43 -7.05 14.75 -4.52
CA ALA A 43 -8.07 13.96 -3.85
C ALA A 43 -8.72 14.74 -2.69
N LEU A 44 -7.94 15.48 -1.89
CA LEU A 44 -8.47 16.38 -0.85
C LEU A 44 -9.39 17.46 -1.43
N ALA A 45 -8.97 18.12 -2.51
CA ALA A 45 -9.77 19.14 -3.20
C ALA A 45 -11.06 18.56 -3.80
N SER A 46 -11.08 17.27 -4.09
CA SER A 46 -12.26 16.51 -4.54
C SER A 46 -13.15 16.03 -3.39
N GLY A 47 -12.86 16.43 -2.14
CA GLY A 47 -13.63 16.08 -0.95
C GLY A 47 -13.22 14.76 -0.26
N PHE A 48 -12.20 14.06 -0.76
CA PHE A 48 -11.75 12.80 -0.18
C PHE A 48 -10.78 13.04 0.99
N LYS A 49 -11.35 13.17 2.19
CA LYS A 49 -10.63 13.17 3.47
C LYS A 49 -10.15 11.79 3.93
N THR A 50 -10.67 10.75 3.27
CA THR A 50 -10.17 9.37 3.38
C THR A 50 -9.63 8.99 2.01
N GLN A 51 -8.40 8.51 1.93
CA GLN A 51 -7.75 8.17 0.65
C GLN A 51 -7.19 6.74 0.66
N ILE A 52 -7.03 6.18 -0.53
CA ILE A 52 -6.58 4.80 -0.74
C ILE A 52 -5.17 4.85 -1.30
N PHE A 53 -4.21 4.39 -0.50
CA PHE A 53 -2.80 4.43 -0.84
C PHE A 53 -2.40 3.10 -1.45
N VAL A 54 -2.00 3.12 -2.72
CA VAL A 54 -1.59 1.94 -3.46
C VAL A 54 -0.12 2.02 -3.87
N PRO A 55 0.73 1.02 -3.54
CA PRO A 55 2.13 1.02 -3.96
C PRO A 55 2.35 1.01 -5.46
N GLY A 56 1.36 0.62 -6.27
CA GLY A 56 1.49 0.67 -7.72
C GLY A 56 0.22 0.25 -8.43
N LYS A 57 0.31 0.19 -9.76
CA LYS A 57 -0.84 -0.02 -10.67
C LYS A 57 -1.60 -1.33 -10.45
N ILE A 58 -0.95 -2.36 -9.91
CA ILE A 58 -1.63 -3.62 -9.62
C ILE A 58 -2.66 -3.41 -8.49
N GLY A 59 -2.25 -2.77 -7.38
CA GLY A 59 -3.15 -2.45 -6.28
C GLY A 59 -4.27 -1.49 -6.70
N ASP A 60 -3.92 -0.47 -7.49
CA ASP A 60 -4.86 0.50 -8.08
C ASP A 60 -5.97 -0.21 -8.89
N ARG A 61 -5.58 -1.09 -9.81
CA ARG A 61 -6.50 -1.86 -10.64
C ARG A 61 -7.38 -2.78 -9.82
N ILE A 62 -6.82 -3.48 -8.83
CA ILE A 62 -7.58 -4.40 -7.98
C ILE A 62 -8.60 -3.62 -7.15
N ALA A 63 -8.16 -2.55 -6.46
CA ALA A 63 -9.03 -1.70 -5.67
C ALA A 63 -10.17 -1.11 -6.51
N THR A 64 -9.87 -0.59 -7.71
CA THR A 64 -10.88 -0.08 -8.65
C THR A 64 -11.85 -1.19 -9.08
N SER A 65 -11.36 -2.41 -9.35
CA SER A 65 -12.23 -3.55 -9.70
C SER A 65 -13.15 -3.99 -8.57
N TRP A 66 -12.83 -3.64 -7.33
CA TRP A 66 -13.65 -3.89 -6.14
C TRP A 66 -14.65 -2.75 -5.86
N GLY A 67 -14.74 -1.76 -6.76
CA GLY A 67 -15.66 -0.64 -6.64
C GLY A 67 -15.15 0.51 -5.77
N LEU A 68 -13.89 0.48 -5.32
CA LEU A 68 -13.31 1.58 -4.58
C LEU A 68 -13.11 2.82 -5.48
N PRO A 69 -13.37 4.05 -4.97
CA PRO A 69 -13.40 5.25 -5.80
C PRO A 69 -12.01 5.64 -6.30
N SER A 70 -11.80 5.63 -7.62
CA SER A 70 -10.52 6.03 -8.23
C SER A 70 -10.12 7.48 -7.89
N ALA A 71 -11.09 8.36 -7.61
CA ALA A 71 -10.81 9.74 -7.21
C ALA A 71 -10.21 9.87 -5.79
N ALA A 72 -10.30 8.82 -4.96
CA ALA A 72 -9.62 8.73 -3.67
C ALA A 72 -8.25 8.04 -3.75
N MET A 73 -7.85 7.56 -4.94
CA MET A 73 -6.66 6.73 -5.14
C MET A 73 -5.39 7.58 -5.21
N VAL A 74 -4.36 7.17 -4.48
CA VAL A 74 -3.04 7.81 -4.46
C VAL A 74 -1.96 6.75 -4.64
N GLN A 75 -1.14 6.90 -5.69
CA GLN A 75 -0.01 5.99 -5.91
C GLN A 75 1.19 6.40 -5.03
N THR A 76 1.74 5.45 -4.28
CA THR A 76 2.89 5.71 -3.40
C THR A 76 4.22 5.22 -3.94
N SER A 77 4.21 4.35 -4.97
CA SER A 77 5.42 3.66 -5.42
C SER A 77 6.12 2.96 -4.24
N ASN A 78 7.44 3.08 -4.13
CA ASN A 78 8.21 2.57 -3.00
C ASN A 78 8.16 3.47 -1.75
N PHE A 79 7.67 4.71 -1.86
CA PHE A 79 7.83 5.77 -0.85
C PHE A 79 6.64 5.87 0.11
N ILE A 80 6.24 4.75 0.72
CA ILE A 80 5.05 4.70 1.58
C ILE A 80 5.19 5.70 2.75
N GLY A 81 6.33 5.73 3.44
CA GLY A 81 6.56 6.63 4.57
C GLY A 81 6.41 8.10 4.20
N HIS A 82 7.11 8.53 3.15
CA HIS A 82 7.05 9.91 2.67
C HIS A 82 5.62 10.35 2.29
N MET A 83 4.88 9.47 1.62
CA MET A 83 3.49 9.77 1.25
C MET A 83 2.58 9.85 2.47
N LEU A 84 2.79 9.00 3.48
CA LEU A 84 2.03 9.04 4.74
C LEU A 84 2.33 10.31 5.54
N GLU A 85 3.60 10.73 5.65
CA GLU A 85 4.00 11.99 6.27
C GLU A 85 3.32 13.18 5.58
N THR A 86 3.42 13.21 4.24
CA THR A 86 2.84 14.30 3.44
C THR A 86 1.33 14.36 3.58
N ALA A 87 0.66 13.21 3.67
CA ALA A 87 -0.77 13.14 3.93
C ALA A 87 -1.14 13.68 5.32
N ALA A 88 -0.39 13.28 6.35
CA ALA A 88 -0.60 13.75 7.71
C ALA A 88 -0.39 15.27 7.81
N ASP A 89 0.66 15.81 7.18
CA ASP A 89 0.94 17.25 7.19
C ASP A 89 -0.10 18.07 6.41
N LYS A 90 -0.79 17.45 5.45
CA LYS A 90 -1.94 18.04 4.72
C LYS A 90 -3.27 17.86 5.45
N GLY A 91 -3.30 17.26 6.63
CA GLY A 91 -4.50 17.07 7.44
C GLY A 91 -5.45 15.99 6.92
N LEU A 92 -4.92 14.97 6.21
CA LEU A 92 -5.72 13.82 5.81
C LEU A 92 -6.16 13.03 7.06
N GLU A 93 -7.44 12.66 7.13
CA GLU A 93 -8.03 12.07 8.34
C GLU A 93 -7.77 10.55 8.41
N ARG A 94 -7.87 9.87 7.26
CA ARG A 94 -7.80 8.40 7.18
C ARG A 94 -7.12 7.91 5.90
N VAL A 95 -6.35 6.83 6.00
CA VAL A 95 -5.76 6.12 4.86
C VAL A 95 -6.13 4.64 4.88
N LEU A 96 -6.55 4.14 3.72
CA LEU A 96 -6.57 2.72 3.42
C LEU A 96 -5.29 2.35 2.66
N LEU A 97 -4.33 1.74 3.34
CA LEU A 97 -3.15 1.18 2.68
C LEU A 97 -3.55 -0.13 1.99
N PHE A 98 -3.59 -0.11 0.66
CA PHE A 98 -4.08 -1.23 -0.14
C PHE A 98 -2.96 -1.77 -1.02
N GLY A 99 -2.55 -3.02 -0.83
CA GLY A 99 -1.44 -3.53 -1.64
C GLY A 99 -1.14 -5.01 -1.54
N HIS A 100 -0.21 -5.41 -2.39
CA HIS A 100 0.33 -6.76 -2.43
C HIS A 100 1.07 -7.12 -1.14
N ILE A 101 0.95 -8.37 -0.69
CA ILE A 101 1.64 -8.88 0.53
C ILE A 101 3.13 -8.56 0.56
N GLY A 102 3.83 -8.58 -0.56
CA GLY A 102 5.26 -8.25 -0.61
C GLY A 102 5.60 -6.83 -0.19
N LYS A 103 4.69 -5.87 -0.40
CA LYS A 103 4.85 -4.48 0.05
C LYS A 103 4.36 -4.29 1.47
N ILE A 104 3.22 -4.89 1.80
CA ILE A 104 2.59 -4.77 3.12
C ILE A 104 3.43 -5.45 4.21
N ALA A 105 4.01 -6.62 3.95
CA ALA A 105 4.90 -7.31 4.89
C ALA A 105 6.13 -6.44 5.26
N LYS A 106 6.67 -5.67 4.31
CA LYS A 106 7.74 -4.70 4.58
C LYS A 106 7.29 -3.58 5.52
N VAL A 107 6.09 -3.04 5.32
CA VAL A 107 5.52 -2.04 6.24
C VAL A 107 5.28 -2.64 7.63
N ALA A 108 4.82 -3.89 7.72
CA ALA A 108 4.68 -4.60 8.99
C ALA A 108 6.03 -4.83 9.70
N ALA A 109 7.12 -4.99 8.95
CA ALA A 109 8.50 -4.99 9.45
C ALA A 109 9.03 -3.60 9.85
N GLY A 110 8.31 -2.51 9.52
CA GLY A 110 8.76 -1.13 9.75
C GLY A 110 9.60 -0.54 8.61
N VAL A 111 9.65 -1.19 7.45
CA VAL A 111 10.36 -0.70 6.25
C VAL A 111 9.38 0.09 5.37
N PHE A 112 9.44 1.42 5.49
CA PHE A 112 8.53 2.35 4.79
C PHE A 112 9.01 2.77 3.40
N HIS A 113 10.27 2.48 3.07
CA HIS A 113 10.78 2.54 1.71
C HIS A 113 10.85 1.13 1.13
N THR A 114 9.84 0.71 0.38
CA THR A 114 9.63 -0.71 0.05
C THR A 114 10.45 -1.25 -1.13
N HIS A 115 11.44 -0.47 -1.58
CA HIS A 115 12.40 -0.92 -2.59
C HIS A 115 13.30 -2.01 -1.99
N ASN A 116 13.62 -3.06 -2.75
CA ASN A 116 14.37 -4.22 -2.22
C ASN A 116 15.76 -3.85 -1.65
N ARG A 117 16.45 -2.89 -2.27
CA ARG A 117 17.76 -2.40 -1.82
C ARG A 117 17.75 -1.65 -0.48
N MET A 118 16.60 -1.13 -0.04
CA MET A 118 16.52 -0.34 1.20
C MET A 118 16.32 -1.20 2.44
N GLY A 119 15.73 -2.37 2.25
CA GLY A 119 15.40 -3.27 3.33
C GLY A 119 14.50 -4.38 2.79
N ASP A 120 14.80 -5.60 3.21
CA ASP A 120 13.88 -6.71 3.13
C ASP A 120 13.57 -7.21 4.54
N GLY A 121 12.56 -8.05 4.61
CA GLY A 121 12.02 -8.59 5.86
C GLY A 121 10.72 -9.36 5.62
N ARG A 122 10.39 -9.65 4.36
CA ARG A 122 9.09 -10.23 3.98
C ARG A 122 8.94 -11.63 4.55
N MET A 123 9.92 -12.50 4.34
CA MET A 123 9.85 -13.88 4.83
C MET A 123 9.98 -13.92 6.34
N GLU A 124 10.87 -13.12 6.93
CA GLU A 124 11.05 -13.01 8.37
C GLU A 124 9.77 -12.55 9.06
N THR A 125 9.06 -11.58 8.47
CA THR A 125 7.76 -11.11 8.97
C THR A 125 6.73 -12.22 8.90
N MET A 126 6.59 -12.86 7.74
CA MET A 126 5.62 -13.95 7.55
C MET A 126 5.91 -15.13 8.48
N ALA A 127 7.17 -15.54 8.58
CA ALA A 127 7.65 -16.61 9.44
C ALA A 127 7.41 -16.30 10.91
N ALA A 128 7.75 -15.09 11.38
CA ALA A 128 7.58 -14.70 12.78
C ALA A 128 6.11 -14.72 13.21
N TYR A 129 5.20 -14.15 12.41
CA TYR A 129 3.78 -14.18 12.74
C TYR A 129 3.15 -15.56 12.55
N SER A 130 3.65 -16.37 11.60
CA SER A 130 3.18 -17.75 11.44
C SER A 130 3.62 -18.63 12.60
N ALA A 131 4.87 -18.49 13.07
CA ALA A 131 5.37 -19.17 14.26
C ALA A 131 4.57 -18.78 15.51
N ALA A 132 4.29 -17.49 15.68
CA ALA A 132 3.44 -17.00 16.77
C ALA A 132 1.99 -17.53 16.71
N ALA A 133 1.52 -17.91 15.51
CA ALA A 133 0.23 -18.56 15.30
C ALA A 133 0.26 -20.09 15.46
N GLY A 134 1.41 -20.68 15.81
CA GLY A 134 1.55 -22.11 16.07
C GLY A 134 2.14 -22.92 14.92
N MET A 135 2.70 -22.28 13.88
CA MET A 135 3.41 -23.00 12.81
C MET A 135 4.62 -23.77 13.39
N PRO A 136 4.77 -25.07 13.06
CA PRO A 136 5.90 -25.85 13.52
C PRO A 136 7.21 -25.40 12.84
N PRO A 137 8.38 -25.71 13.44
CA PRO A 137 9.68 -25.26 12.93
C PRO A 137 9.93 -25.54 11.45
N GLU A 138 9.46 -26.69 10.95
CA GLU A 138 9.60 -27.10 9.55
C GLU A 138 8.89 -26.13 8.61
N GLY A 139 7.65 -25.74 8.92
CA GLY A 139 6.90 -24.75 8.14
C GLY A 139 7.53 -23.36 8.21
N VAL A 140 8.05 -22.97 9.37
CA VAL A 140 8.76 -21.69 9.54
C VAL A 140 10.02 -21.65 8.66
N GLN A 141 10.80 -22.72 8.64
CA GLN A 141 11.98 -22.84 7.78
C GLN A 141 11.62 -22.80 6.29
N GLU A 142 10.51 -23.42 5.90
CA GLU A 142 10.03 -23.39 4.51
C GLU A 142 9.62 -21.97 4.07
N ILE A 143 8.94 -21.21 4.94
CA ILE A 143 8.65 -19.78 4.67
C ILE A 143 9.95 -18.98 4.53
N LEU A 144 10.92 -19.18 5.44
CA LEU A 144 12.19 -18.46 5.40
C LEU A 144 13.02 -18.79 4.15
N ALA A 145 12.87 -19.99 3.60
CA ALA A 145 13.55 -20.43 2.38
C ALA A 145 12.88 -19.95 1.08
N ALA A 146 11.63 -19.46 1.14
CA ALA A 146 10.91 -18.98 -0.03
C ALA A 146 11.54 -17.71 -0.64
N VAL A 147 11.61 -17.63 -1.96
CA VAL A 147 12.16 -16.46 -2.66
C VAL A 147 11.13 -15.35 -2.75
N THR A 148 9.87 -15.72 -2.94
CA THR A 148 8.76 -14.79 -3.11
C THR A 148 7.66 -15.00 -2.07
N THR A 149 6.90 -13.94 -1.79
CA THR A 149 5.77 -14.05 -0.86
C THR A 149 4.67 -14.94 -1.41
N GLU A 150 4.56 -15.04 -2.75
CA GLU A 150 3.60 -15.92 -3.43
C GLU A 150 3.98 -17.40 -3.23
N GLU A 151 5.27 -17.74 -3.25
CA GLU A 151 5.75 -19.10 -2.89
C GLU A 151 5.48 -19.47 -1.43
N ALA A 152 5.48 -18.48 -0.52
CA ALA A 152 5.21 -18.71 0.89
C ALA A 152 3.70 -18.87 1.23
N LEU A 153 2.78 -18.43 0.35
CA LEU A 153 1.34 -18.54 0.65
C LEU A 153 0.86 -19.98 0.79
N PRO A 154 1.19 -20.93 -0.13
CA PRO A 154 0.76 -22.32 -0.01
C PRO A 154 1.28 -23.01 1.25
N VAL A 155 2.44 -22.57 1.78
CA VAL A 155 2.97 -23.10 3.04
C VAL A 155 2.02 -22.77 4.18
N ILE A 156 1.62 -21.49 4.32
CA ILE A 156 0.68 -21.04 5.35
C ILE A 156 -0.68 -21.72 5.21
N GLU A 157 -1.19 -21.85 3.99
CA GLU A 157 -2.47 -22.51 3.68
C GLU A 157 -2.48 -23.99 4.09
N ARG A 158 -1.41 -24.74 3.81
CA ARG A 158 -1.27 -26.15 4.19
C ARG A 158 -1.32 -26.38 5.72
N TYR A 159 -0.91 -25.39 6.50
CA TYR A 159 -1.00 -25.44 7.97
C TYR A 159 -2.30 -24.83 8.52
N HIS A 160 -3.21 -24.34 7.66
CA HIS A 160 -4.46 -23.68 8.05
C HIS A 160 -4.26 -22.43 8.93
N LEU A 161 -3.24 -21.62 8.62
CA LEU A 161 -2.85 -20.44 9.40
C LEU A 161 -3.11 -19.11 8.67
N GLU A 162 -4.05 -19.07 7.72
CA GLU A 162 -4.33 -17.90 6.88
C GLU A 162 -4.78 -16.67 7.69
N SER A 163 -5.30 -16.85 8.91
CA SER A 163 -5.60 -15.75 9.83
C SER A 163 -4.39 -14.86 10.13
N VAL A 164 -3.16 -15.37 9.93
CA VAL A 164 -1.92 -14.61 10.05
C VAL A 164 -1.88 -13.39 9.14
N TYR A 165 -2.57 -13.42 7.99
CA TYR A 165 -2.59 -12.31 7.05
C TYR A 165 -3.26 -11.08 7.64
N SER A 166 -4.36 -11.26 8.40
CA SER A 166 -5.02 -10.17 9.13
C SER A 166 -4.13 -9.63 10.25
N THR A 167 -3.36 -10.49 10.92
CA THR A 167 -2.34 -10.06 11.88
C THR A 167 -1.27 -9.19 11.21
N ILE A 168 -0.73 -9.60 10.08
CA ILE A 168 0.27 -8.83 9.33
C ILE A 168 -0.31 -7.48 8.88
N ALA A 169 -1.55 -7.45 8.39
CA ALA A 169 -2.23 -6.21 8.01
C ALA A 169 -2.38 -5.26 9.22
N ALA A 170 -2.86 -5.77 10.37
CA ALA A 170 -2.98 -4.98 11.59
C ALA A 170 -1.63 -4.44 12.08
N ARG A 171 -0.56 -5.21 11.90
CA ARG A 171 0.80 -4.79 12.24
C ARG A 171 1.33 -3.72 11.30
N ALA A 172 1.05 -3.80 10.00
CA ALA A 172 1.36 -2.73 9.05
C ALA A 172 0.64 -1.43 9.42
N SER A 173 -0.68 -1.48 9.69
CA SER A 173 -1.45 -0.33 10.17
C SER A 173 -0.88 0.28 11.45
N LEU A 174 -0.57 -0.53 12.45
CA LEU A 174 0.04 -0.06 13.70
C LEU A 174 1.38 0.64 13.46
N ARG A 175 2.25 0.05 12.64
CA ARG A 175 3.56 0.65 12.31
C ARG A 175 3.36 1.95 11.55
N ALA A 176 2.45 1.99 10.59
CA ALA A 176 2.16 3.17 9.78
C ALA A 176 1.63 4.33 10.64
N ARG A 177 0.71 4.06 11.57
CA ARG A 177 0.20 5.08 12.50
C ARG A 177 1.30 5.64 13.38
N ARG A 178 2.16 4.77 13.94
CA ARG A 178 3.31 5.21 14.74
C ARG A 178 4.31 6.02 13.93
N TYR A 179 4.53 5.65 12.67
CA TYR A 179 5.43 6.37 11.76
C TYR A 179 5.00 7.83 11.57
N VAL A 180 3.68 8.09 11.54
CA VAL A 180 3.12 9.46 11.46
C VAL A 180 2.68 10.01 12.82
N PHE A 181 3.21 9.50 13.93
CA PHE A 181 2.91 9.97 15.30
C PHE A 181 1.42 10.02 15.63
N GLU A 182 0.65 9.01 15.19
CA GLU A 182 -0.79 8.88 15.45
C GLU A 182 -1.65 10.04 14.89
N LYS A 183 -1.11 10.87 13.99
CA LYS A 183 -1.81 12.01 13.38
C LYS A 183 -3.00 11.62 12.49
N MET A 184 -3.11 10.35 12.08
CA MET A 184 -4.06 9.87 11.09
C MET A 184 -4.46 8.41 11.37
N GLN A 185 -5.71 8.03 11.08
CA GLN A 185 -6.09 6.61 11.14
C GLN A 185 -5.62 5.88 9.89
N ILE A 186 -5.09 4.68 10.06
CA ILE A 186 -4.59 3.88 8.94
C ILE A 186 -5.10 2.45 9.10
N GLY A 187 -5.80 1.98 8.05
CA GLY A 187 -6.19 0.59 7.87
C GLY A 187 -5.38 -0.04 6.74
N THR A 188 -5.20 -1.36 6.76
CA THR A 188 -4.44 -2.07 5.73
C THR A 188 -5.23 -3.22 5.12
N VAL A 189 -5.22 -3.31 3.79
CA VAL A 189 -5.74 -4.44 3.01
C VAL A 189 -4.60 -5.10 2.25
N MET A 190 -4.52 -6.42 2.37
CA MET A 190 -3.48 -7.23 1.74
C MET A 190 -4.07 -8.17 0.69
N VAL A 191 -3.49 -8.17 -0.49
CA VAL A 191 -3.94 -8.98 -1.64
C VAL A 191 -2.80 -9.77 -2.30
N THR A 192 -3.15 -10.81 -3.06
CA THR A 192 -2.23 -11.47 -3.99
C THR A 192 -2.06 -10.67 -5.29
N LEU A 193 -1.12 -11.07 -6.15
CA LEU A 193 -0.96 -10.46 -7.48
C LEU A 193 -2.21 -10.61 -8.37
N GLN A 194 -3.00 -11.67 -8.15
CA GLN A 194 -4.24 -11.97 -8.87
C GLN A 194 -5.44 -11.23 -8.27
N GLY A 195 -5.26 -10.50 -7.16
CA GLY A 195 -6.34 -9.78 -6.49
C GLY A 195 -7.24 -10.66 -5.63
N LYS A 196 -6.72 -11.79 -5.10
CA LYS A 196 -7.39 -12.49 -3.99
C LYS A 196 -7.13 -11.70 -2.71
N LEU A 197 -8.17 -11.45 -1.92
CA LEU A 197 -8.03 -10.90 -0.57
C LEU A 197 -7.32 -11.93 0.32
N LEU A 198 -6.24 -11.50 0.98
CA LEU A 198 -5.52 -12.33 1.96
C LEU A 198 -5.93 -11.98 3.38
N GLY A 199 -5.99 -10.70 3.71
CA GLY A 199 -6.34 -10.24 5.05
C GLY A 199 -6.46 -8.73 5.12
N MET A 200 -7.14 -8.24 6.15
CA MET A 200 -7.28 -6.83 6.46
C MET A 200 -7.47 -6.65 7.97
N ASP A 201 -7.24 -5.44 8.47
CA ASP A 201 -7.57 -5.09 9.85
C ASP A 201 -8.95 -4.44 10.00
N ASP A 202 -9.42 -4.28 11.23
CA ASP A 202 -10.76 -3.72 11.50
C ASP A 202 -10.88 -2.24 11.10
N THR A 203 -9.76 -1.52 11.04
CA THR A 203 -9.74 -0.13 10.54
C THR A 203 -9.94 -0.12 9.03
N ALA A 204 -9.28 -1.01 8.29
CA ALA A 204 -9.51 -1.16 6.86
C ALA A 204 -10.94 -1.58 6.54
N ARG A 205 -11.52 -2.50 7.32
CA ARG A 205 -12.91 -2.92 7.13
C ARG A 205 -13.86 -1.73 7.21
N ARG A 206 -13.77 -0.93 8.28
CA ARG A 206 -14.61 0.27 8.46
C ARG A 206 -14.39 1.32 7.37
N ILE A 207 -13.15 1.59 6.99
CA ILE A 207 -12.86 2.51 5.88
C ILE A 207 -13.46 1.98 4.57
N GLY A 208 -13.37 0.66 4.33
CA GLY A 208 -13.99 0.00 3.19
C GLY A 208 -15.50 0.18 3.15
N GLU A 209 -16.17 -0.11 4.28
CA GLU A 209 -17.62 0.05 4.44
C GLU A 209 -18.07 1.51 4.17
N ASP A 210 -17.32 2.50 4.66
CA ASP A 210 -17.59 3.92 4.38
C ASP A 210 -17.45 4.30 2.90
N PHE A 211 -16.60 3.59 2.15
CA PHE A 211 -16.52 3.71 0.69
C PHE A 211 -17.62 2.92 -0.04
N GLY A 212 -18.50 2.23 0.67
CA GLY A 212 -19.51 1.35 0.09
C GLY A 212 -18.92 0.04 -0.48
N TRP A 213 -17.70 -0.33 -0.07
CA TRP A 213 -17.10 -1.60 -0.48
C TRP A 213 -17.82 -2.77 0.20
N ASN A 214 -18.40 -3.66 -0.61
CA ASN A 214 -19.03 -4.88 -0.12
C ASN A 214 -17.97 -5.96 0.11
N ILE A 215 -17.48 -6.02 1.35
CA ILE A 215 -16.51 -7.01 1.81
C ILE A 215 -17.24 -8.34 1.97
N LYS A 216 -17.23 -9.17 0.94
CA LYS A 216 -17.70 -10.56 0.99
C LYS A 216 -16.67 -11.48 1.62
#